data_AF-A0A7S1ALD2-F1
#
_entry.id   AF-A0A7S1ALD2-F1
#
_cell.length_a   1.000
_cell.length_b   1.000
_cell.length_c   1.000
_cell.angle_alpha   90.00
_cell.angle_beta   90.00
_cell.angle_gamma   90.00
#
_symmetry.space_group_name_H-M   'P 1'
#
loop_
_entity.id
_entity.type
_entity.pdbx_description
1 polymer ?
#
loop_
_entity_poly.entity_id
_entity_poly.type
_entity_poly.pdbx_seq_one_letter_code
_entity_poly.pdbx_strand_id
1 'polypeptide(L)'
;MPAYSGDVYGQALAVVLVGPLFFSLSLGVDAACKKKESKRVSHEQTRPPRRRILYFDVWRAVCVLCVLVTHADESYANYNVGAVQQWVLNFILLISGTLYGMSKPTLQHLLHYVSRLLLLFSVGSGFNWAGAVVGDQKWNDVPDHICFQMAFILIMAFGAVVSYPLKKHLDAPSTCVTVSAIAFYAIMSIGCFVAFVHVVIVNEAEGDADMLFRGMYVTFFLLFVATAGHACLRETWRGVLGWVVLLLLFTQVVCNQMELLGYWWHLIDIYNWAILVQRVPLMHGKRVGYLFSRGWPLLAVIGNLLSQFPGHEGRSDKYPFEELGKRLRYYVTEMGMSVGFITIPYLGPTQTIAFPEEIAPHLPWVTYWSLLTFSSHKAVYYAVGGLPFGLLIVLGSIVPFYSLWWLCTRKRREVLPIAAAGEPAEVSASEAQPVDEVPESRELDEEARRMSPGANLRP
;
A
#
# COMPACT_ATOMS: atom_id res chain seq x y z
N MET A 1 18.78 25.25 33.59
CA MET A 1 17.78 24.38 32.95
C MET A 1 16.65 25.26 32.46
N PRO A 2 16.43 25.42 31.15
CA PRO A 2 15.28 26.18 30.66
C PRO A 2 14.00 25.37 30.91
N ALA A 3 13.00 26.03 31.49
CA ALA A 3 11.69 25.46 31.78
C ALA A 3 10.87 25.30 30.49
N TYR A 4 11.15 24.25 29.71
CA TYR A 4 10.21 23.73 28.72
C TYR A 4 9.29 22.71 29.41
N SER A 5 8.32 23.22 30.19
CA SER A 5 7.35 22.38 30.92
C SER A 5 5.89 22.69 30.56
N GLY A 6 5.66 23.45 29.49
CA GLY A 6 4.30 23.79 29.04
C GLY A 6 3.78 22.78 28.02
N ASP A 7 3.06 21.76 28.49
CA ASP A 7 2.07 20.99 27.72
C ASP A 7 2.52 19.82 26.82
N VAL A 8 3.71 19.25 27.05
CA VAL A 8 4.15 18.03 26.33
C VAL A 8 3.21 16.84 26.59
N TYR A 9 2.75 16.68 27.83
CA TYR A 9 1.79 15.63 28.19
C TYR A 9 0.40 15.84 27.57
N GLY A 10 -0.06 17.08 27.43
CA GLY A 10 -1.33 17.38 26.77
C GLY A 10 -1.28 17.11 25.27
N GLN A 11 -0.16 17.43 24.60
CA GLN A 11 0.06 17.07 23.20
C GLN A 11 0.07 15.55 23.00
N ALA A 12 0.81 14.79 23.81
CA ALA A 12 0.83 13.33 23.75
C ALA A 12 -0.56 12.73 23.99
N LEU A 13 -1.30 13.25 24.99
CA LEU A 13 -2.67 12.82 25.26
C LEU A 13 -3.61 13.12 24.08
N ALA A 14 -3.52 14.30 23.49
CA ALA A 14 -4.32 14.68 22.33
C ALA A 14 -4.11 13.70 21.16
N VAL A 15 -2.86 13.34 20.86
CA VAL A 15 -2.48 12.33 19.85
C VAL A 15 -3.10 10.96 20.15
N VAL A 16 -3.03 10.51 21.41
CA VAL A 16 -3.61 9.23 21.84
C VAL A 16 -5.14 9.23 21.78
N LEU A 17 -5.80 10.38 21.95
CA LEU A 17 -7.27 10.47 21.95
C LEU A 17 -7.88 10.67 20.55
N VAL A 18 -7.11 11.13 19.55
CA VAL A 18 -7.63 11.35 18.17
C VAL A 18 -8.29 10.10 17.60
N GLY A 19 -7.65 8.94 17.67
CA GLY A 19 -8.17 7.68 17.15
C GLY A 19 -9.51 7.26 17.76
N PRO A 20 -9.61 7.10 19.08
CA PRO A 20 -10.87 6.77 19.77
C PRO A 20 -12.02 7.73 19.46
N LEU A 21 -11.74 9.04 19.37
CA LEU A 21 -12.75 10.05 19.04
C LEU A 21 -13.29 9.87 17.61
N PHE A 22 -12.39 9.75 16.62
CA PHE A 22 -12.78 9.51 15.23
C PHE A 22 -13.48 8.15 15.04
N PHE A 23 -13.06 7.12 15.78
CA PHE A 23 -13.72 5.82 15.75
C PHE A 23 -15.15 5.89 16.28
N SER A 24 -15.36 6.55 17.41
CA SER A 24 -16.69 6.77 17.99
C SER A 24 -17.60 7.56 17.04
N LEU A 25 -17.07 8.60 16.40
CA LEU A 25 -17.79 9.36 15.37
C LEU A 25 -18.20 8.48 14.19
N SER A 26 -17.29 7.62 13.71
CA SER A 26 -17.57 6.71 12.59
C SER A 26 -18.67 5.68 12.91
N LEU A 27 -18.72 5.19 14.16
CA LEU A 27 -19.80 4.32 14.64
C LEU A 27 -21.14 5.08 14.71
N GLY A 28 -21.13 6.34 15.14
CA GLY A 28 -22.32 7.20 15.13
C GLY A 28 -22.89 7.41 13.73
N VAL A 29 -22.02 7.66 12.74
CA VAL A 29 -22.41 7.78 11.33
C VAL A 29 -22.98 6.46 10.80
N ASP A 30 -22.35 5.32 11.10
CA ASP A 30 -22.85 3.98 10.73
C ASP A 30 -24.25 3.71 11.27
N ALA A 31 -24.47 3.98 12.56
CA ALA A 31 -25.77 3.83 13.20
C ALA A 31 -26.85 4.72 12.55
N ALA A 32 -26.51 5.96 12.20
CA ALA A 32 -27.42 6.88 11.53
C ALA A 32 -27.77 6.45 10.09
N CYS A 33 -26.81 5.89 9.36
CA CYS A 33 -27.00 5.40 7.99
C CYS A 33 -27.86 4.14 7.93
N LYS A 34 -27.61 3.15 8.81
CA LYS A 34 -28.41 1.91 8.87
C LYS A 34 -29.90 2.15 9.08
N LYS A 35 -30.26 3.19 9.84
CA LYS A 35 -31.65 3.59 10.04
C LYS A 35 -32.37 4.01 8.75
N LYS A 36 -31.63 4.52 7.75
CA LYS A 36 -32.18 4.91 6.44
C LYS A 36 -32.25 3.73 5.46
N GLU A 37 -31.26 2.84 5.50
CA GLU A 37 -31.14 1.70 4.57
C GLU A 37 -32.19 0.61 4.84
N SER A 38 -32.64 0.44 6.08
CA SER A 38 -33.71 -0.50 6.44
C SER A 38 -35.03 -0.30 5.66
N LYS A 39 -35.23 0.86 5.01
CA LYS A 39 -36.40 1.14 4.17
C LYS A 39 -36.20 0.88 2.67
N ARG A 40 -34.97 0.64 2.20
CA ARG A 40 -34.68 0.28 0.80
C ARG A 40 -34.16 -1.15 0.75
N VAL A 41 -35.08 -2.10 0.64
CA VAL A 41 -34.74 -3.44 0.18
C VAL A 41 -34.43 -3.34 -1.31
N SER A 42 -33.19 -3.01 -1.64
CA SER A 42 -32.69 -3.06 -3.01
C SER A 42 -31.92 -4.35 -3.22
N HIS A 43 -32.18 -5.01 -4.35
CA HIS A 43 -31.39 -6.07 -4.98
C HIS A 43 -29.89 -5.88 -4.68
N GLU A 44 -29.40 -6.50 -3.61
CA GLU A 44 -28.00 -6.38 -3.23
C GLU A 44 -27.23 -7.30 -4.16
N GLN A 45 -26.63 -6.70 -5.18
CA GLN A 45 -25.77 -7.39 -6.13
C GLN A 45 -24.68 -8.08 -5.33
N THR A 46 -24.76 -9.42 -5.26
CA THR A 46 -23.90 -10.29 -4.46
C THR A 46 -22.48 -10.20 -4.99
N ARG A 47 -21.71 -9.22 -4.49
CA ARG A 47 -20.28 -9.18 -4.74
C ARG A 47 -19.68 -10.47 -4.19
N PRO A 48 -18.81 -11.15 -4.94
CA PRO A 48 -18.17 -12.36 -4.45
C PRO A 48 -17.47 -12.07 -3.11
N PRO A 49 -17.52 -13.01 -2.15
CA PRO A 49 -16.90 -12.82 -0.85
C PRO A 49 -15.43 -12.44 -1.01
N ARG A 50 -14.99 -11.44 -0.25
CA ARG A 50 -13.61 -10.94 -0.30
C ARG A 50 -12.65 -12.06 0.06
N ARG A 51 -11.97 -12.63 -0.94
CA ARG A 51 -10.96 -13.66 -0.73
C ARG A 51 -9.74 -13.03 -0.06
N ARG A 52 -9.29 -13.65 1.02
CA ARG A 52 -8.03 -13.31 1.68
C ARG A 52 -6.86 -13.64 0.77
N ILE A 53 -5.89 -12.73 0.66
CA ILE A 53 -4.70 -12.89 -0.16
C ILE A 53 -3.51 -13.15 0.77
N LEU A 54 -3.18 -14.43 1.00
CA LEU A 54 -2.11 -14.85 1.91
C LEU A 54 -0.74 -14.27 1.53
N TYR A 55 -0.50 -14.11 0.23
CA TYR A 55 0.69 -13.44 -0.29
C TYR A 55 0.93 -12.07 0.37
N PHE A 56 -0.10 -11.23 0.48
CA PHE A 56 0.03 -9.92 1.12
C PHE A 56 0.22 -10.00 2.64
N ASP A 57 -0.32 -11.01 3.30
CA ASP A 57 -0.15 -11.17 4.73
C ASP A 57 1.27 -11.56 5.11
N VAL A 58 1.86 -12.51 4.37
CA VAL A 58 3.25 -12.93 4.59
C VAL A 58 4.20 -11.79 4.29
N TRP A 59 4.06 -11.14 3.13
CA TRP A 59 4.93 -10.01 2.80
C TRP A 59 4.78 -8.83 3.76
N ARG A 60 3.59 -8.56 4.28
CA ARG A 60 3.42 -7.56 5.35
C ARG A 60 4.24 -7.92 6.59
N ALA A 61 4.17 -9.17 7.03
CA ALA A 61 4.93 -9.62 8.20
C ALA A 61 6.44 -9.52 7.97
N VAL A 62 6.92 -9.91 6.78
CA VAL A 62 8.32 -9.75 6.37
C VAL A 62 8.73 -8.28 6.38
N CYS A 63 7.91 -7.38 5.82
CA CYS A 63 8.18 -5.94 5.84
C CYS A 63 8.28 -5.41 7.27
N VAL A 64 7.36 -5.81 8.16
CA VAL A 64 7.41 -5.44 9.58
C VAL A 64 8.70 -5.95 10.21
N LEU A 65 9.09 -7.21 9.99
CA LEU A 65 10.34 -7.76 10.52
C LEU A 65 11.56 -6.93 10.09
N CYS A 66 11.64 -6.52 8.82
CA CYS A 66 12.70 -5.65 8.34
C CYS A 66 12.70 -4.28 9.02
N VAL A 67 11.52 -3.71 9.29
CA VAL A 67 11.35 -2.47 10.07
C VAL A 67 11.85 -2.66 11.50
N LEU A 68 11.51 -3.78 12.16
CA LEU A 68 11.98 -4.09 13.52
C LEU A 68 13.51 -4.13 13.60
N VAL A 69 14.15 -4.85 12.68
CA VAL A 69 15.62 -4.94 12.62
C VAL A 69 16.25 -3.57 12.43
N THR A 70 15.69 -2.77 11.52
CA THR A 70 16.17 -1.40 11.24
C THR A 70 16.03 -0.47 12.43
N HIS A 71 14.95 -0.59 13.20
CA HIS A 71 14.75 0.25 14.38
C HIS A 71 15.48 -0.23 15.62
N ALA A 72 15.94 -1.49 15.62
CA ALA A 72 16.81 -2.03 16.67
C ALA A 72 18.26 -1.56 16.47
N ASP A 73 18.68 -1.37 15.22
CA ASP A 73 19.98 -0.81 14.84
C ASP A 73 19.85 0.02 13.55
N GLU A 74 19.84 1.34 13.70
CA GLU A 74 19.66 2.27 12.58
C GLU A 74 20.87 2.25 11.62
N SER A 75 22.04 1.80 12.08
CA SER A 75 23.22 1.65 11.23
C SER A 75 22.99 0.58 10.16
N TYR A 76 22.23 -0.47 10.47
CA TYR A 76 21.91 -1.54 9.52
C TYR A 76 21.25 -1.00 8.24
N ALA A 77 20.32 -0.05 8.36
CA ALA A 77 19.65 0.54 7.22
C ALA A 77 20.54 1.52 6.43
N ASN A 78 21.55 2.10 7.06
CA ASN A 78 22.53 2.94 6.37
C ASN A 78 23.42 2.11 5.44
N TYR A 79 23.78 0.88 5.84
CA TYR A 79 24.63 -0.02 5.05
C TYR A 79 23.84 -0.93 4.10
N ASN A 80 22.61 -1.30 4.45
CA ASN A 80 21.80 -2.26 3.71
C ASN A 80 20.55 -1.61 3.10
N VAL A 81 20.77 -0.52 2.36
CA VAL A 81 19.74 0.25 1.65
C VAL A 81 18.82 -0.66 0.83
N GLY A 82 19.39 -1.58 0.05
CA GLY A 82 18.63 -2.53 -0.77
C GLY A 82 17.85 -3.58 0.03
N ALA A 83 18.26 -3.88 1.27
CA ALA A 83 17.57 -4.88 2.09
C ALA A 83 16.32 -4.33 2.76
N VAL A 84 16.23 -3.02 3.01
CA VAL A 84 15.11 -2.42 3.75
C VAL A 84 14.54 -1.19 3.05
N GLN A 85 15.35 -0.14 2.88
CA GLN A 85 14.86 1.20 2.52
C GLN A 85 14.15 1.23 1.15
N GLN A 86 14.60 0.40 0.23
CA GLN A 86 14.17 0.47 -1.17
C GLN A 86 12.82 -0.19 -1.46
N TRP A 87 12.36 -1.13 -0.65
CA TRP A 87 11.15 -1.90 -1.00
C TRP A 87 10.20 -2.13 0.17
N VAL A 88 10.67 -2.10 1.42
CA VAL A 88 9.84 -2.45 2.58
C VAL A 88 8.64 -1.52 2.71
N LEU A 89 8.89 -0.20 2.71
CA LEU A 89 7.81 0.78 2.79
C LEU A 89 6.93 0.72 1.54
N ASN A 90 7.53 0.60 0.36
CA ASN A 90 6.80 0.50 -0.91
C ASN A 90 5.84 -0.70 -0.92
N PHE A 91 6.28 -1.86 -0.46
CA PHE A 91 5.44 -3.05 -0.37
C PHE A 91 4.30 -2.86 0.63
N ILE A 92 4.55 -2.23 1.78
CA ILE A 92 3.49 -1.88 2.74
C ILE A 92 2.44 -0.97 2.07
N LEU A 93 2.86 0.04 1.31
CA LEU A 93 1.94 0.95 0.63
C LEU A 93 1.20 0.28 -0.53
N LEU A 94 1.87 -0.58 -1.30
CA LEU A 94 1.24 -1.40 -2.34
C LEU A 94 0.18 -2.32 -1.74
N ILE A 95 0.52 -3.08 -0.69
CA ILE A 95 -0.42 -3.97 0.02
C ILE A 95 -1.64 -3.17 0.49
N SER A 96 -1.40 -2.05 1.16
CA SER A 96 -2.47 -1.23 1.74
C SER A 96 -3.34 -0.58 0.66
N GLY A 97 -2.74 -0.07 -0.41
CA GLY A 97 -3.43 0.52 -1.55
C GLY A 97 -4.27 -0.52 -2.28
N THR A 98 -3.72 -1.70 -2.59
CA THR A 98 -4.46 -2.79 -3.21
C THR A 98 -5.64 -3.25 -2.36
N LEU A 99 -5.42 -3.48 -1.06
CA LEU A 99 -6.49 -3.91 -0.15
C LEU A 99 -7.57 -2.85 0.04
N TYR A 100 -7.22 -1.56 0.03
CA TYR A 100 -8.20 -0.48 0.04
C TYR A 100 -8.95 -0.41 -1.31
N GLY A 101 -8.24 -0.57 -2.42
CA GLY A 101 -8.80 -0.67 -3.77
C GLY A 101 -9.82 -1.79 -3.91
N MET A 102 -9.63 -2.93 -3.27
CA MET A 102 -10.60 -4.06 -3.23
C MET A 102 -11.86 -3.78 -2.41
N SER A 103 -11.87 -2.75 -1.56
CA SER A 103 -12.98 -2.49 -0.64
C SER A 103 -14.11 -1.66 -1.26
N LYS A 104 -15.28 -1.60 -0.60
CA LYS A 104 -16.45 -0.87 -1.11
C LYS A 104 -16.11 0.63 -1.30
N PRO A 105 -16.55 1.28 -2.40
CA PRO A 105 -16.28 2.69 -2.69
C PRO A 105 -17.32 3.61 -2.01
N THR A 106 -17.66 3.35 -0.76
CA THR A 106 -18.64 4.14 0.00
C THR A 106 -17.94 5.03 1.01
N LEU A 107 -18.53 6.21 1.26
CA LEU A 107 -17.99 7.17 2.24
C LEU A 107 -17.93 6.55 3.64
N GLN A 108 -18.94 5.77 4.02
CA GLN A 108 -18.99 5.02 5.27
C GLN A 108 -17.81 4.04 5.39
N HIS A 109 -17.48 3.32 4.32
CA HIS A 109 -16.33 2.42 4.34
C HIS A 109 -15.01 3.20 4.43
N LEU A 110 -14.88 4.35 3.75
CA LEU A 110 -13.72 5.23 3.91
C LEU A 110 -13.57 5.67 5.37
N LEU A 111 -14.62 6.21 5.98
CA LEU A 111 -14.60 6.70 7.36
C LEU A 111 -14.24 5.59 8.34
N HIS A 112 -14.81 4.39 8.18
CA HIS A 112 -14.47 3.25 9.01
C HIS A 112 -13.03 2.76 8.81
N TYR A 113 -12.51 2.80 7.58
CA TYR A 113 -11.13 2.45 7.30
C TYR A 113 -10.15 3.45 7.94
N VAL A 114 -10.38 4.75 7.72
CA VAL A 114 -9.57 5.84 8.29
C VAL A 114 -9.64 5.81 9.82
N SER A 115 -10.82 5.62 10.40
CA SER A 115 -10.97 5.59 11.87
C SER A 115 -10.23 4.41 12.51
N ARG A 116 -10.22 3.24 11.86
CA ARG A 116 -9.42 2.09 12.31
C ARG A 116 -7.91 2.36 12.23
N LEU A 117 -7.46 3.05 11.19
CA LEU A 117 -6.05 3.48 11.08
C LEU A 117 -5.71 4.48 12.18
N LEU A 118 -6.53 5.49 12.41
CA LEU A 118 -6.30 6.47 13.49
C LEU A 118 -6.34 5.83 14.88
N LEU A 119 -7.22 4.86 15.11
CA LEU A 119 -7.22 4.08 16.35
C LEU A 119 -5.91 3.31 16.54
N LEU A 120 -5.42 2.67 15.48
CA LEU A 120 -4.15 1.95 15.50
C LEU A 120 -2.96 2.90 15.75
N PHE A 121 -2.96 4.06 15.10
CA PHE A 121 -1.99 5.13 15.35
C PHE A 121 -1.99 5.54 16.82
N SER A 122 -3.17 5.83 17.38
CA SER A 122 -3.31 6.19 18.80
C SER A 122 -2.83 5.09 19.76
N VAL A 123 -3.14 3.83 19.50
CA VAL A 123 -2.67 2.70 20.32
C VAL A 123 -1.15 2.55 20.25
N GLY A 124 -0.57 2.59 19.05
CA GLY A 124 0.89 2.50 18.87
C GLY A 124 1.64 3.68 19.50
N SER A 125 1.14 4.90 19.30
CA SER A 125 1.66 6.11 19.98
C SER A 125 1.54 5.99 21.50
N GLY A 126 0.46 5.40 22.00
CA GLY A 126 0.29 5.09 23.43
C GLY A 126 1.34 4.11 23.96
N PHE A 127 1.66 3.05 23.20
CA PHE A 127 2.76 2.16 23.56
C PHE A 127 4.11 2.89 23.56
N ASN A 128 4.43 3.64 22.51
CA ASN A 128 5.67 4.40 22.41
C ASN A 128 5.83 5.38 23.56
N TRP A 129 4.75 6.08 23.91
CA TRP A 129 4.71 6.98 25.05
C TRP A 129 5.00 6.25 26.37
N ALA A 130 4.31 5.14 26.63
CA ALA A 130 4.52 4.34 27.85
C ALA A 130 5.96 3.80 27.93
N GLY A 131 6.52 3.33 26.81
CA GLY A 131 7.90 2.87 26.75
C GLY A 131 8.91 4.00 26.98
N ALA A 132 8.66 5.20 26.47
CA ALA A 132 9.50 6.37 26.71
C ALA A 132 9.50 6.78 28.20
N VAL A 133 8.36 6.69 28.88
CA VAL A 133 8.26 6.90 30.34
C VAL A 133 9.08 5.85 31.10
N VAL A 134 8.92 4.57 30.76
CA VAL A 134 9.64 3.48 31.44
C VAL A 134 11.14 3.54 31.19
N GLY A 135 11.56 3.91 29.98
CA GLY A 135 12.95 4.01 29.56
C GLY A 135 13.64 5.33 29.87
N ASP A 136 13.02 6.21 30.67
CA ASP A 136 13.53 7.54 31.06
C ASP A 136 14.09 8.36 29.88
N GLN A 137 13.40 8.33 28.75
CA GLN A 137 13.83 9.04 27.53
C GLN A 137 13.67 10.55 27.72
N LYS A 138 14.60 11.35 27.16
CA LYS A 138 14.55 12.81 27.24
C LYS A 138 13.35 13.36 26.47
N TRP A 139 12.56 14.22 27.11
CA TRP A 139 11.25 14.71 26.63
C TRP A 139 11.30 15.93 25.71
N ASN A 140 12.47 16.30 25.19
CA ASN A 140 12.60 17.52 24.38
C ASN A 140 11.97 17.35 22.97
N ASP A 141 11.91 16.12 22.44
CA ASP A 141 11.49 15.82 21.05
C ASP A 141 10.36 14.78 21.00
N VAL A 142 9.36 14.96 21.87
CA VAL A 142 8.27 13.98 22.09
C VAL A 142 7.42 13.69 20.84
N PRO A 143 7.01 14.69 20.04
CA PRO A 143 6.31 14.41 18.79
C PRO A 143 7.13 13.48 17.86
N ASP A 144 8.44 13.70 17.79
CA ASP A 144 9.34 12.93 16.93
C ASP A 144 9.57 11.52 17.47
N HIS A 145 9.69 11.32 18.78
CA HIS A 145 9.91 9.98 19.32
C HIS A 145 8.63 9.13 19.45
N ILE A 146 7.48 9.77 19.68
CA ILE A 146 6.21 9.07 19.91
C ILE A 146 5.43 8.87 18.60
N CYS A 147 5.29 9.94 17.80
CA CYS A 147 4.38 9.95 16.65
C CYS A 147 5.07 9.52 15.36
N PHE A 148 6.33 9.90 15.15
CA PHE A 148 7.05 9.65 13.89
C PHE A 148 7.07 8.17 13.49
N GLN A 149 7.28 7.29 14.47
CA GLN A 149 7.32 5.84 14.27
C GLN A 149 5.98 5.28 13.77
N MET A 150 4.89 5.97 14.08
CA MET A 150 3.54 5.64 13.64
C MET A 150 3.07 6.50 12.45
N ALA A 151 3.90 7.44 11.95
CA ALA A 151 3.52 8.41 10.92
C ALA A 151 3.10 7.75 9.60
N PHE A 152 3.66 6.60 9.25
CA PHE A 152 3.23 5.84 8.06
C PHE A 152 1.74 5.44 8.10
N ILE A 153 1.13 5.29 9.29
CA ILE A 153 -0.32 5.05 9.42
C ILE A 153 -1.10 6.29 9.00
N LEU A 154 -0.63 7.47 9.38
CA LEU A 154 -1.23 8.74 8.97
C LEU A 154 -1.11 8.92 7.46
N ILE A 155 0.04 8.56 6.88
CA ILE A 155 0.24 8.54 5.42
C ILE A 155 -0.81 7.65 4.74
N MET A 156 -1.05 6.44 5.23
CA MET A 156 -2.08 5.55 4.68
C MET A 156 -3.50 6.10 4.86
N ALA A 157 -3.80 6.73 6.00
CA ALA A 157 -5.10 7.33 6.26
C ALA A 157 -5.36 8.50 5.30
N PHE A 158 -4.35 9.35 5.11
CA PHE A 158 -4.39 10.47 4.19
C PHE A 158 -4.50 10.00 2.73
N GLY A 159 -3.68 9.02 2.32
CA GLY A 159 -3.76 8.41 1.00
C GLY A 159 -5.14 7.82 0.70
N ALA A 160 -5.80 7.20 1.67
CA ALA A 160 -7.18 6.70 1.51
C ALA A 160 -8.20 7.82 1.27
N VAL A 161 -8.05 8.97 1.93
CA VAL A 161 -8.92 10.15 1.72
C VAL A 161 -8.69 10.75 0.35
N VAL A 162 -7.43 10.99 -0.02
CA VAL A 162 -7.04 11.60 -1.30
C VAL A 162 -7.43 10.72 -2.50
N SER A 163 -7.31 9.39 -2.37
CA SER A 163 -7.68 8.43 -3.43
C SER A 163 -9.17 8.13 -3.53
N TYR A 164 -10.00 8.60 -2.60
CA TYR A 164 -11.42 8.25 -2.58
C TYR A 164 -12.17 8.66 -3.85
N PRO A 165 -12.01 9.88 -4.41
CA PRO A 165 -12.62 10.24 -5.69
C PRO A 165 -12.20 9.33 -6.85
N LEU A 166 -10.91 9.02 -6.97
CA LEU A 166 -10.38 8.06 -7.97
C LEU A 166 -11.06 6.70 -7.82
N LYS A 167 -11.08 6.14 -6.60
CA LYS A 167 -11.72 4.84 -6.35
C LYS A 167 -13.20 4.84 -6.71
N LYS A 168 -13.94 5.92 -6.36
CA LYS A 168 -15.35 6.05 -6.72
C LYS A 168 -15.56 6.09 -8.23
N HIS A 169 -14.68 6.79 -8.96
CA HIS A 169 -14.68 6.84 -10.41
C HIS A 169 -14.42 5.47 -11.06
N LEU A 170 -13.42 4.72 -10.55
CA LEU A 170 -13.06 3.40 -11.06
C LEU A 170 -14.16 2.34 -10.83
N ASP A 171 -14.94 2.43 -9.75
CA ASP A 171 -15.98 1.45 -9.41
C ASP A 171 -17.31 1.66 -10.13
N ALA A 172 -17.68 2.92 -10.38
CA ALA A 172 -18.98 3.29 -10.91
C ALA A 172 -18.81 4.50 -11.82
N PRO A 173 -18.25 4.31 -13.03
CA PRO A 173 -18.05 5.38 -13.99
C PRO A 173 -19.41 5.84 -14.52
N SER A 174 -20.08 6.71 -13.78
CA SER A 174 -21.14 7.56 -14.32
C SER A 174 -20.52 8.87 -14.81
N THR A 175 -21.15 9.52 -15.79
CA THR A 175 -20.67 10.79 -16.33
C THR A 175 -20.46 11.83 -15.23
N CYS A 176 -21.40 11.93 -14.28
CA CYS A 176 -21.32 12.87 -13.16
C CYS A 176 -20.17 12.57 -12.18
N VAL A 177 -19.99 11.31 -11.76
CA VAL A 177 -18.88 10.90 -10.88
C VAL A 177 -17.52 11.14 -11.56
N THR A 178 -17.46 10.89 -12.87
CA THR A 178 -16.24 11.06 -13.67
C THR A 178 -15.85 12.53 -13.78
N VAL A 179 -16.78 13.39 -14.22
CA VAL A 179 -16.53 14.83 -14.38
C VAL A 179 -16.15 15.45 -13.03
N SER A 180 -16.85 15.11 -11.95
CA SER A 180 -16.54 15.64 -10.62
C SER A 180 -15.15 15.22 -10.12
N ALA A 181 -14.73 13.97 -10.31
CA ALA A 181 -13.41 13.51 -9.92
C ALA A 181 -12.29 14.18 -10.73
N ILE A 182 -12.45 14.27 -12.06
CA ILE A 182 -11.49 14.94 -12.95
C ILE A 182 -11.37 16.42 -12.58
N ALA A 183 -12.51 17.12 -12.41
CA ALA A 183 -12.52 18.53 -12.04
C ALA A 183 -11.87 18.77 -10.67
N PHE A 184 -12.17 17.92 -9.68
CA PHE A 184 -11.56 17.99 -8.35
C PHE A 184 -10.04 17.88 -8.44
N TYR A 185 -9.51 16.84 -9.10
CA TYR A 185 -8.06 16.65 -9.19
C TYR A 185 -7.37 17.71 -10.04
N ALA A 186 -8.01 18.19 -11.12
CA ALA A 186 -7.48 19.29 -11.92
C ALA A 186 -7.37 20.58 -11.10
N ILE A 187 -8.42 20.95 -10.37
CA ILE A 187 -8.43 22.16 -9.52
C ILE A 187 -7.39 22.04 -8.40
N MET A 188 -7.30 20.89 -7.73
CA MET A 188 -6.30 20.67 -6.67
C MET A 188 -4.88 20.73 -7.22
N SER A 189 -4.61 20.11 -8.38
CA SER A 189 -3.31 20.16 -9.03
C SER A 189 -2.93 21.59 -9.41
N ILE A 190 -3.80 22.33 -10.10
CA ILE A 190 -3.55 23.74 -10.47
C ILE A 190 -3.36 24.61 -9.23
N GLY A 191 -4.18 24.44 -8.19
CA GLY A 191 -4.07 25.18 -6.94
C GLY A 191 -2.75 24.93 -6.23
N CYS A 192 -2.32 23.68 -6.12
CA CYS A 192 -1.02 23.32 -5.53
C CYS A 192 0.15 23.83 -6.36
N PHE A 193 0.05 23.83 -7.70
CA PHE A 193 1.07 24.41 -8.57
C PHE A 193 1.21 25.92 -8.38
N VAL A 194 0.08 26.65 -8.34
CA VAL A 194 0.08 28.09 -8.08
C VAL A 194 0.63 28.39 -6.69
N ALA A 195 0.26 27.61 -5.67
CA ALA A 195 0.79 27.75 -4.32
C ALA A 195 2.31 27.48 -4.28
N PHE A 196 2.79 26.45 -4.98
CA PHE A 196 4.20 26.16 -5.14
C PHE A 196 4.96 27.32 -5.80
N VAL A 197 4.48 27.82 -6.94
CA VAL A 197 5.10 28.98 -7.63
C VAL A 197 5.12 30.20 -6.71
N HIS A 198 4.03 30.49 -6.01
CA HIS A 198 3.96 31.66 -5.15
C HIS A 198 4.84 31.54 -3.89
N VAL A 199 4.78 30.41 -3.18
CA VAL A 199 5.53 30.22 -1.93
C VAL A 199 7.01 30.03 -2.20
N VAL A 200 7.38 29.21 -3.18
CA VAL A 200 8.77 28.83 -3.41
C VAL A 200 9.48 29.82 -4.32
N ILE A 201 8.88 30.19 -5.46
CA ILE A 201 9.56 31.02 -6.46
C ILE A 201 9.42 32.51 -6.10
N VAL A 202 8.22 32.96 -5.71
CA VAL A 202 7.98 34.38 -5.44
C VAL A 202 8.43 34.78 -4.03
N ASN A 203 8.14 33.95 -3.02
CA ASN A 203 8.49 34.26 -1.63
C ASN A 203 9.82 33.62 -1.18
N GLU A 204 10.56 32.96 -2.09
CA GLU A 204 11.85 32.32 -1.83
C GLU A 204 11.82 31.38 -0.61
N ALA A 205 10.68 30.72 -0.35
CA ALA A 205 10.57 29.80 0.76
C ALA A 205 11.36 28.51 0.47
N GLU A 206 12.36 28.24 1.29
CA GLU A 206 13.17 27.02 1.24
C GLU A 206 12.67 25.96 2.24
N GLY A 207 13.12 24.71 2.06
CA GLY A 207 12.90 23.61 2.99
C GLY A 207 11.51 22.94 2.89
N ASP A 208 10.89 22.67 4.04
CA ASP A 208 9.71 21.80 4.15
C ASP A 208 8.49 22.28 3.34
N ALA A 209 8.31 23.60 3.20
CA ALA A 209 7.18 24.16 2.47
C ALA A 209 7.25 23.87 0.96
N ASP A 210 8.44 24.00 0.37
CA ASP A 210 8.70 23.65 -1.03
C ASP A 210 8.34 22.18 -1.30
N MET A 211 8.85 21.29 -0.44
CA MET A 211 8.63 19.85 -0.60
C MET A 211 7.16 19.47 -0.42
N LEU A 212 6.46 20.12 0.50
CA LEU A 212 5.05 19.90 0.75
C LEU A 212 4.22 20.26 -0.48
N PHE A 213 4.34 21.48 -1.00
CA PHE A 213 3.52 21.94 -2.13
C PHE A 213 3.88 21.22 -3.43
N ARG A 214 5.17 20.96 -3.66
CA ARG A 214 5.64 20.17 -4.82
C ARG A 214 5.09 18.75 -4.76
N GLY A 215 5.19 18.08 -3.61
CA GLY A 215 4.66 16.73 -3.41
C GLY A 215 3.14 16.67 -3.62
N MET A 216 2.38 17.60 -3.03
CA MET A 216 0.94 17.71 -3.24
C MET A 216 0.58 17.89 -4.73
N TYR A 217 1.26 18.81 -5.41
CA TYR A 217 1.05 19.06 -6.84
C TYR A 217 1.23 17.78 -7.66
N VAL A 218 2.34 17.08 -7.48
CA VAL A 218 2.66 15.82 -8.17
C VAL A 218 1.58 14.78 -7.89
N THR A 219 1.22 14.55 -6.63
CA THR A 219 0.20 13.57 -6.25
C THR A 219 -1.15 13.86 -6.92
N PHE A 220 -1.63 15.10 -6.86
CA PHE A 220 -2.90 15.45 -7.51
C PHE A 220 -2.82 15.42 -9.04
N PHE A 221 -1.67 15.75 -9.61
CA PHE A 221 -1.43 15.63 -11.05
C PHE A 221 -1.48 14.17 -11.51
N LEU A 222 -0.83 13.24 -10.79
CA LEU A 222 -0.89 11.81 -11.10
C LEU A 222 -2.32 11.25 -10.99
N LEU A 223 -3.08 11.68 -9.97
CA LEU A 223 -4.49 11.32 -9.82
C LEU A 223 -5.38 11.90 -10.94
N PHE A 224 -5.07 13.11 -11.39
CA PHE A 224 -5.71 13.72 -12.56
C PHE A 224 -5.43 12.89 -13.82
N VAL A 225 -4.16 12.56 -14.09
CA VAL A 225 -3.78 11.72 -15.25
C VAL A 225 -4.45 10.34 -15.18
N ALA A 226 -4.50 9.71 -14.00
CA ALA A 226 -5.18 8.43 -13.80
C ALA A 226 -6.69 8.51 -14.06
N THR A 227 -7.38 9.55 -13.55
CA THR A 227 -8.83 9.70 -13.75
C THR A 227 -9.18 10.10 -15.18
N ALA A 228 -8.50 11.10 -15.74
CA ALA A 228 -8.72 11.54 -17.12
C ALA A 228 -8.34 10.43 -18.12
N GLY A 229 -7.20 9.77 -17.92
CA GLY A 229 -6.76 8.66 -18.75
C GLY A 229 -7.75 7.49 -18.73
N HIS A 230 -8.30 7.10 -17.57
CA HIS A 230 -9.30 6.04 -17.49
C HIS A 230 -10.60 6.40 -18.22
N ALA A 231 -11.01 7.67 -18.16
CA ALA A 231 -12.19 8.18 -18.83
C ALA A 231 -12.03 8.29 -20.36
N CYS A 232 -10.84 8.70 -20.82
CA CYS A 232 -10.59 8.99 -22.24
C CYS A 232 -10.05 7.78 -23.03
N LEU A 233 -9.33 6.85 -22.39
CA LEU A 233 -8.77 5.69 -23.07
C LEU A 233 -9.85 4.63 -23.36
N ARG A 234 -9.76 4.05 -24.56
CA ARG A 234 -10.52 2.85 -24.93
C ARG A 234 -10.18 1.71 -23.99
N GLU A 235 -11.14 0.83 -23.74
CA GLU A 235 -11.01 -0.27 -22.77
C GLU A 235 -9.75 -1.14 -22.99
N THR A 236 -9.43 -1.46 -24.25
CA THR A 236 -8.23 -2.22 -24.63
C THR A 236 -6.91 -1.56 -24.24
N TRP A 237 -6.90 -0.24 -24.15
CA TRP A 237 -5.70 0.56 -23.83
C TRP A 237 -5.63 0.98 -22.36
N ARG A 238 -6.66 0.70 -21.55
CA ARG A 238 -6.66 1.09 -20.13
C ARG A 238 -5.50 0.48 -19.36
N GLY A 239 -5.04 -0.73 -19.72
CA GLY A 239 -3.88 -1.35 -19.09
C GLY A 239 -2.55 -0.60 -19.29
N VAL A 240 -2.45 0.28 -20.31
CA VAL A 240 -1.28 1.16 -20.51
C VAL A 240 -1.24 2.29 -19.48
N LEU A 241 -2.40 2.72 -18.99
CA LEU A 241 -2.50 3.83 -18.04
C LEU A 241 -1.67 3.59 -16.78
N GLY A 242 -1.71 2.37 -16.24
CA GLY A 242 -0.90 2.02 -15.07
C GLY A 242 0.61 2.12 -15.33
N TRP A 243 1.08 1.83 -16.55
CA TRP A 243 2.48 2.01 -16.94
C TRP A 243 2.85 3.49 -17.08
N VAL A 244 1.98 4.30 -17.69
CA VAL A 244 2.20 5.75 -17.84
C VAL A 244 2.29 6.43 -16.48
N VAL A 245 1.33 6.15 -15.58
CA VAL A 245 1.34 6.73 -14.22
C VAL A 245 2.57 6.28 -13.44
N LEU A 246 2.97 5.01 -13.57
CA LEU A 246 4.19 4.49 -12.93
C LEU A 246 5.44 5.22 -13.44
N LEU A 247 5.57 5.40 -14.76
CA LEU A 247 6.71 6.09 -15.36
C LEU A 247 6.78 7.55 -14.88
N LEU A 248 5.66 8.26 -14.85
CA LEU A 248 5.60 9.64 -14.34
C LEU A 248 5.98 9.71 -12.85
N LEU A 249 5.44 8.79 -12.03
CA LEU A 249 5.75 8.65 -10.61
C LEU A 249 7.25 8.41 -10.38
N PHE A 250 7.88 7.52 -11.12
CA PHE A 250 9.32 7.27 -10.94
C PHE A 250 10.21 8.33 -11.59
N THR A 251 9.75 8.99 -12.65
CA THR A 251 10.51 10.10 -13.27
C THR A 251 10.62 11.27 -12.31
N GLN A 252 9.54 11.64 -11.62
CA GLN A 252 9.58 12.78 -10.70
C GLN A 252 10.51 12.53 -9.51
N VAL A 253 10.54 11.32 -8.95
CA VAL A 253 11.47 11.00 -7.84
C VAL A 253 12.92 10.89 -8.27
N VAL A 254 13.18 10.57 -9.54
CA VAL A 254 14.54 10.59 -10.10
C VAL A 254 15.01 12.02 -10.35
N CYS A 255 14.12 12.92 -10.74
CA CYS A 255 14.46 14.31 -11.05
C CYS A 255 14.50 15.24 -9.83
N ASN A 256 13.70 15.00 -8.78
CA ASN A 256 13.56 15.93 -7.65
C ASN A 256 14.20 15.38 -6.39
N GLN A 257 15.18 16.07 -5.80
CA GLN A 257 15.74 15.63 -4.52
C GLN A 257 14.63 15.57 -3.47
N MET A 258 14.55 14.45 -2.75
CA MET A 258 13.49 14.19 -1.79
C MET A 258 14.08 14.19 -0.38
N GLU A 259 13.73 15.18 0.43
CA GLU A 259 13.85 15.01 1.88
C GLU A 259 12.62 14.26 2.42
N LEU A 260 12.49 14.21 3.74
CA LEU A 260 11.56 13.35 4.45
C LEU A 260 10.11 13.54 4.01
N LEU A 261 9.65 14.80 3.88
CA LEU A 261 8.29 15.12 3.45
C LEU A 261 8.05 14.72 1.98
N GLY A 262 9.00 15.00 1.08
CA GLY A 262 8.91 14.59 -0.33
C GLY A 262 8.76 13.07 -0.46
N TYR A 263 9.52 12.32 0.34
CA TYR A 263 9.42 10.87 0.38
C TYR A 263 8.04 10.38 0.82
N TRP A 264 7.37 11.07 1.75
CA TRP A 264 6.00 10.69 2.16
C TRP A 264 4.98 10.83 1.03
N TRP A 265 5.12 11.85 0.19
CA TRP A 265 4.28 12.03 -0.99
C TRP A 265 4.49 10.92 -2.02
N HIS A 266 5.74 10.53 -2.25
CA HIS A 266 6.05 9.38 -3.10
C HIS A 266 5.38 8.08 -2.61
N LEU A 267 5.38 7.84 -1.30
CA LEU A 267 4.67 6.69 -0.70
C LEU A 267 3.15 6.76 -0.93
N ILE A 268 2.55 7.96 -0.85
CA ILE A 268 1.13 8.19 -1.18
C ILE A 268 0.87 7.89 -2.65
N ASP A 269 1.78 8.27 -3.54
CA ASP A 269 1.65 8.02 -4.98
C ASP A 269 1.70 6.52 -5.30
N ILE A 270 2.59 5.77 -4.64
CA ILE A 270 2.65 4.30 -4.76
C ILE A 270 1.35 3.66 -4.26
N TYR A 271 0.81 4.14 -3.13
CA TYR A 271 -0.48 3.70 -2.60
C TYR A 271 -1.62 3.94 -3.60
N ASN A 272 -1.67 5.14 -4.19
CA ASN A 272 -2.67 5.52 -5.20
C ASN A 272 -2.54 4.70 -6.48
N TRP A 273 -1.30 4.46 -6.92
CA TRP A 273 -1.01 3.61 -8.07
C TRP A 273 -1.47 2.17 -7.85
N ALA A 274 -1.29 1.62 -6.64
CA ALA A 274 -1.78 0.28 -6.31
C ALA A 274 -3.31 0.17 -6.39
N ILE A 275 -4.05 1.22 -6.04
CA ILE A 275 -5.52 1.29 -6.21
C ILE A 275 -5.89 1.27 -7.69
N LEU A 276 -5.21 2.09 -8.51
CA LEU A 276 -5.42 2.14 -9.95
C LEU A 276 -5.20 0.75 -10.57
N VAL A 277 -4.04 0.15 -10.32
CA VAL A 277 -3.63 -1.15 -10.87
C VAL A 277 -4.52 -2.30 -10.40
N GLN A 278 -5.10 -2.20 -9.20
CA GLN A 278 -6.07 -3.17 -8.72
C GLN A 278 -7.38 -3.15 -9.52
N ARG A 279 -7.78 -2.02 -10.10
CA ARG A 279 -9.01 -1.89 -10.90
C ARG A 279 -8.76 -1.91 -12.40
N VAL A 280 -7.58 -1.46 -12.81
CA VAL A 280 -7.12 -1.40 -14.18
C VAL A 280 -5.80 -2.16 -14.26
N PRO A 281 -5.85 -3.50 -14.43
CA PRO A 281 -4.64 -4.31 -14.44
C PRO A 281 -3.66 -3.86 -15.52
N LEU A 282 -2.36 -3.93 -15.20
CA LEU A 282 -1.31 -3.56 -16.14
C LEU A 282 -1.41 -4.38 -17.44
N MET A 283 -1.20 -3.72 -18.58
CA MET A 283 -1.07 -4.40 -19.86
C MET A 283 0.07 -5.42 -19.77
N HIS A 284 -0.20 -6.66 -20.16
CA HIS A 284 0.69 -7.82 -20.01
C HIS A 284 1.12 -8.14 -18.57
N GLY A 285 0.38 -7.66 -17.55
CA GLY A 285 0.72 -7.87 -16.14
C GLY A 285 0.89 -9.34 -15.75
N LYS A 286 0.15 -10.28 -16.35
CA LYS A 286 0.36 -11.73 -16.13
C LYS A 286 1.73 -12.21 -16.61
N ARG A 287 2.20 -11.77 -17.79
CA ARG A 287 3.52 -12.15 -18.32
C ARG A 287 4.64 -11.57 -17.44
N VAL A 288 4.47 -10.32 -17.02
CA VAL A 288 5.40 -9.66 -16.09
C VAL A 288 5.42 -10.40 -14.75
N GLY A 289 4.25 -10.68 -14.16
CA GLY A 289 4.14 -11.45 -12.92
C GLY A 289 4.78 -12.83 -13.00
N TYR A 290 4.65 -13.53 -14.14
CA TYR A 290 5.31 -14.81 -14.38
C TYR A 290 6.83 -14.70 -14.42
N LEU A 291 7.35 -13.68 -15.12
CA LEU A 291 8.79 -13.39 -15.15
C LEU A 291 9.31 -13.13 -13.74
N PHE A 292 8.62 -12.30 -12.96
CA PHE A 292 9.02 -11.99 -11.59
C PHE A 292 8.87 -13.20 -10.65
N SER A 293 7.83 -14.03 -10.77
CA SER A 293 7.65 -15.19 -9.89
C SER A 293 8.74 -16.25 -10.08
N ARG A 294 9.27 -16.39 -11.30
CA ARG A 294 10.38 -17.29 -11.63
C ARG A 294 11.75 -16.66 -11.40
N GLY A 295 11.88 -15.38 -11.71
CA GLY A 295 13.15 -14.65 -11.70
C GLY A 295 13.48 -13.95 -10.38
N TRP A 296 12.61 -13.97 -9.37
CA TRP A 296 12.79 -13.16 -8.16
C TRP A 296 14.16 -13.33 -7.46
N PRO A 297 14.81 -14.51 -7.38
CA PRO A 297 16.12 -14.60 -6.72
C PRO A 297 17.18 -13.84 -7.51
N LEU A 298 17.17 -14.00 -8.85
CA LEU A 298 18.09 -13.29 -9.74
C LEU A 298 17.82 -11.78 -9.69
N LEU A 299 16.56 -11.36 -9.70
CA LEU A 299 16.16 -9.96 -9.62
C LEU A 299 16.50 -9.35 -8.26
N ALA A 300 16.43 -10.11 -7.16
CA ALA A 300 16.88 -9.67 -5.85
C ALA A 300 18.39 -9.47 -5.82
N VAL A 301 19.17 -10.39 -6.41
CA VAL A 301 20.62 -10.26 -6.52
C VAL A 301 21.00 -9.06 -7.38
N ILE A 302 20.43 -8.95 -8.59
CA ILE A 302 20.67 -7.81 -9.49
C ILE A 302 20.26 -6.51 -8.82
N GLY A 303 19.07 -6.46 -8.22
CA GLY A 303 18.57 -5.28 -7.52
C GLY A 303 19.48 -4.87 -6.37
N ASN A 304 19.98 -5.83 -5.58
CA ASN A 304 20.90 -5.53 -4.49
C ASN A 304 22.26 -5.04 -5.01
N LEU A 305 22.81 -5.68 -6.06
CA LEU A 305 24.03 -5.21 -6.73
C LEU A 305 23.86 -3.81 -7.33
N LEU A 306 22.68 -3.51 -7.89
CA LEU A 306 22.33 -2.18 -8.41
C LEU A 306 22.19 -1.15 -7.30
N SER A 307 21.78 -1.54 -6.11
CA SER A 307 21.44 -0.61 -5.04
C SER A 307 22.59 -0.38 -4.06
N GLN A 308 23.55 -1.29 -4.01
CA GLN A 308 24.76 -1.12 -3.23
C GLN A 308 25.87 -0.45 -4.07
N PHE A 309 26.41 0.65 -3.53
CA PHE A 309 27.66 1.24 -4.00
C PHE A 309 28.71 1.02 -2.92
N PRO A 310 29.86 0.41 -3.24
CA PRO A 310 30.97 0.35 -2.30
C PRO A 310 31.29 1.76 -1.78
N GLY A 311 31.36 1.91 -0.45
CA GLY A 311 31.67 3.17 0.22
C GLY A 311 30.55 4.21 0.23
N HIS A 312 29.32 3.87 -0.15
CA HIS A 312 28.18 4.77 -0.01
C HIS A 312 27.26 4.27 1.11
N GLU A 313 26.88 5.19 1.99
CA GLU A 313 25.99 4.94 3.11
C GLU A 313 24.77 5.85 3.03
N GLY A 314 23.66 5.37 3.61
CA GLY A 314 22.45 6.16 3.77
C GLY A 314 21.53 6.17 2.54
N ARG A 315 20.47 6.96 2.63
CA ARG A 315 19.38 6.92 1.65
C ARG A 315 19.77 7.63 0.35
N SER A 316 19.60 6.95 -0.78
CA SER A 316 19.97 7.49 -2.09
C SER A 316 18.99 8.53 -2.65
N ASP A 317 17.80 8.66 -2.06
CA ASP A 317 16.82 9.68 -2.45
C ASP A 317 17.22 11.09 -2.02
N LYS A 318 18.15 11.19 -1.06
CA LYS A 318 18.75 12.45 -0.61
C LYS A 318 19.87 12.96 -1.52
N TYR A 319 20.31 12.17 -2.50
CA TYR A 319 21.38 12.62 -3.40
C TYR A 319 20.92 13.79 -4.26
N PRO A 320 21.81 14.75 -4.53
CA PRO A 320 21.47 15.92 -5.30
C PRO A 320 21.30 15.54 -6.79
N PHE A 321 20.71 16.44 -7.59
CA PHE A 321 20.34 16.15 -8.97
C PHE A 321 21.54 15.82 -9.88
N GLU A 322 22.71 16.36 -9.57
CA GLU A 322 23.98 16.11 -10.27
C GLU A 322 24.36 14.62 -10.25
N GLU A 323 23.87 13.87 -9.25
CA GLU A 323 24.08 12.43 -9.14
C GLU A 323 22.94 11.61 -9.78
N LEU A 324 22.35 12.12 -10.86
CA LEU A 324 21.21 11.51 -11.57
C LEU A 324 21.39 10.01 -11.86
N GLY A 325 22.60 9.59 -12.22
CA GLY A 325 22.92 8.18 -12.47
C GLY A 325 22.72 7.28 -11.24
N LYS A 326 23.12 7.74 -10.05
CA LYS A 326 22.93 6.98 -8.80
C LYS A 326 21.46 6.91 -8.43
N ARG A 327 20.74 8.02 -8.59
CA ARG A 327 19.30 8.12 -8.33
C ARG A 327 18.49 7.23 -9.27
N LEU A 328 18.79 7.26 -10.57
CA LEU A 328 18.15 6.40 -11.56
C LEU A 328 18.34 4.92 -11.21
N ARG A 329 19.56 4.51 -10.83
CA ARG A 329 19.87 3.13 -10.45
C ARG A 329 19.06 2.67 -9.23
N TYR A 330 18.96 3.53 -8.21
CA TYR A 330 18.15 3.29 -7.02
C TYR A 330 16.66 3.13 -7.37
N TYR A 331 16.09 4.09 -8.11
CA TYR A 331 14.67 4.12 -8.38
C TYR A 331 14.21 3.12 -9.46
N VAL A 332 15.08 2.72 -10.39
CA VAL A 332 14.79 1.62 -11.33
C VAL A 332 14.61 0.30 -10.59
N THR A 333 15.43 0.04 -9.58
CA THR A 333 15.33 -1.17 -8.78
C THR A 333 14.04 -1.15 -7.94
N GLU A 334 13.74 -0.02 -7.31
CA GLU A 334 12.50 0.20 -6.57
C GLU A 334 11.24 0.04 -7.44
N MET A 335 11.25 0.61 -8.63
CA MET A 335 10.19 0.47 -9.64
C MET A 335 10.02 -0.99 -10.05
N GLY A 336 11.13 -1.69 -10.34
CA GLY A 336 11.13 -3.10 -10.70
C GLY A 336 10.54 -3.98 -9.60
N MET A 337 10.95 -3.77 -8.35
CA MET A 337 10.40 -4.51 -7.19
C MET A 337 8.91 -4.23 -7.01
N SER A 338 8.48 -2.98 -7.17
CA SER A 338 7.07 -2.58 -7.07
C SER A 338 6.19 -3.24 -8.14
N VAL A 339 6.68 -3.25 -9.39
CA VAL A 339 6.02 -3.93 -10.52
C VAL A 339 5.94 -5.44 -10.29
N GLY A 340 7.04 -6.07 -9.89
CA GLY A 340 7.05 -7.50 -9.59
C GLY A 340 6.06 -7.85 -8.48
N PHE A 341 6.11 -7.10 -7.39
CA PHE A 341 5.27 -7.33 -6.23
C PHE A 341 3.78 -7.26 -6.54
N ILE A 342 3.34 -6.25 -7.30
CA ILE A 342 1.92 -6.04 -7.62
C ILE A 342 1.41 -7.01 -8.69
N THR A 343 2.28 -7.48 -9.59
CA THR A 343 1.89 -8.34 -10.72
C THR A 343 1.93 -9.84 -10.42
N ILE A 344 2.77 -10.31 -9.50
CA ILE A 344 2.82 -11.73 -9.10
C ILE A 344 1.42 -12.28 -8.73
N PRO A 345 0.60 -11.59 -7.91
CA PRO A 345 -0.76 -12.05 -7.59
C PRO A 345 -1.68 -12.29 -8.80
N TYR A 346 -1.41 -11.72 -9.98
CA TYR A 346 -2.22 -11.91 -11.19
C TYR A 346 -2.18 -13.33 -11.74
N LEU A 347 -1.16 -14.11 -11.36
CA LEU A 347 -1.04 -15.51 -11.76
C LEU A 347 -2.02 -16.43 -11.03
N GLY A 348 -2.60 -15.95 -9.91
CA GLY A 348 -3.46 -16.75 -9.06
C GLY A 348 -2.69 -17.65 -8.08
N PRO A 349 -3.40 -18.25 -7.11
CA PRO A 349 -2.79 -18.92 -5.95
C PRO A 349 -1.88 -20.11 -6.30
N THR A 350 -2.14 -20.78 -7.41
CA THR A 350 -1.40 -21.98 -7.85
C THR A 350 -0.04 -21.66 -8.47
N GLN A 351 0.14 -20.44 -8.96
CA GLN A 351 1.36 -20.00 -9.66
C GLN A 351 2.14 -18.93 -8.88
N THR A 352 1.59 -18.46 -7.76
CA THR A 352 2.28 -17.62 -6.77
C THR A 352 2.98 -18.47 -5.70
N ILE A 353 3.36 -17.87 -4.57
CA ILE A 353 3.81 -18.61 -3.38
C ILE A 353 2.71 -19.60 -2.98
N ALA A 354 2.93 -20.88 -3.27
CA ALA A 354 2.03 -21.95 -2.89
C ALA A 354 2.19 -22.21 -1.39
N PHE A 355 1.17 -21.86 -0.62
CA PHE A 355 1.07 -22.28 0.76
C PHE A 355 0.38 -23.65 0.80
N PRO A 356 0.97 -24.65 1.49
CA PRO A 356 0.28 -25.90 1.74
C PRO A 356 -1.09 -25.65 2.36
N GLU A 357 -2.11 -26.40 1.92
CA GLU A 357 -3.49 -26.22 2.38
C GLU A 357 -3.62 -26.42 3.89
N GLU A 358 -2.69 -27.16 4.48
CA GLU A 358 -2.58 -27.40 5.92
C GLU A 358 -2.14 -26.13 6.66
N ILE A 359 -1.27 -25.30 6.06
CA ILE A 359 -0.68 -24.12 6.72
C ILE A 359 -1.54 -22.88 6.51
N ALA A 360 -2.11 -22.73 5.31
CA ALA A 360 -2.88 -21.55 4.91
C ALA A 360 -3.97 -21.11 5.93
N PRO A 361 -4.80 -22.00 6.50
CA PRO A 361 -5.81 -21.65 7.51
C PRO A 361 -5.22 -21.17 8.84
N HIS A 362 -3.94 -21.48 9.11
CA HIS A 362 -3.24 -21.11 10.32
C HIS A 362 -2.40 -19.85 10.19
N LEU A 363 -2.19 -19.29 9.00
CA LEU A 363 -1.50 -18.00 8.83
C LEU A 363 -2.27 -16.73 9.28
N PRO A 364 -3.60 -16.75 9.57
CA PRO A 364 -4.31 -15.55 9.96
C PRO A 364 -3.74 -14.71 11.08
N TRP A 365 -3.19 -15.36 12.11
CA TRP A 365 -2.65 -14.69 13.29
C TRP A 365 -1.38 -13.90 12.98
N VAL A 366 -0.62 -14.29 11.96
CA VAL A 366 0.65 -13.65 11.58
C VAL A 366 0.42 -12.17 11.27
N THR A 367 -0.66 -11.83 10.57
CA THR A 367 -1.04 -10.43 10.30
C THR A 367 -1.30 -9.63 11.57
N TYR A 368 -1.98 -10.23 12.55
CA TYR A 368 -2.30 -9.55 13.81
C TYR A 368 -1.06 -9.42 14.71
N TRP A 369 -0.22 -10.45 14.73
CA TRP A 369 1.07 -10.43 15.41
C TRP A 369 2.01 -9.38 14.81
N SER A 370 2.11 -9.32 13.47
CA SER A 370 2.92 -8.29 12.80
C SER A 370 2.41 -6.89 13.12
N LEU A 371 1.09 -6.71 13.26
CA LEU A 371 0.51 -5.43 13.65
C LEU A 371 0.84 -5.05 15.09
N LEU A 372 0.75 -6.02 16.01
CA LEU A 372 1.09 -5.82 17.42
C LEU A 372 2.57 -5.45 17.56
N THR A 373 3.47 -6.25 16.99
CA THR A 373 4.92 -6.02 17.04
C THR A 373 5.28 -4.69 16.41
N PHE A 374 4.72 -4.38 15.24
CA PHE A 374 4.88 -3.07 14.63
C PHE A 374 4.46 -1.94 15.60
N SER A 375 3.34 -2.08 16.30
CA SER A 375 2.82 -1.01 17.17
C SER A 375 3.55 -0.88 18.51
N SER A 376 4.23 -1.93 18.97
CA SER A 376 4.84 -1.96 20.32
C SER A 376 6.36 -1.99 20.34
N HIS A 377 7.04 -2.24 19.22
CA HIS A 377 8.48 -2.51 19.22
C HIS A 377 9.33 -1.37 19.78
N LYS A 378 9.07 -0.11 19.41
CA LYS A 378 9.83 1.03 19.94
C LYS A 378 9.61 1.21 21.43
N ALA A 379 8.42 0.93 21.95
CA ALA A 379 8.17 0.92 23.39
C ALA A 379 9.07 -0.09 24.12
N VAL A 380 9.22 -1.29 23.56
CA VAL A 380 10.14 -2.32 24.09
C VAL A 380 11.59 -1.85 23.98
N TYR A 381 11.98 -1.25 22.86
CA TYR A 381 13.36 -0.77 22.67
C TYR A 381 13.72 0.37 23.61
N TYR A 382 12.79 1.27 23.93
CA TYR A 382 13.01 2.28 24.96
C TYR A 382 13.15 1.66 26.35
N ALA A 383 12.36 0.63 26.67
CA ALA A 383 12.38 0.00 27.99
C ALA A 383 13.64 -0.85 28.26
N VAL A 384 14.15 -1.59 27.25
CA VAL A 384 15.24 -2.57 27.45
C VAL A 384 16.43 -2.45 26.49
N GLY A 385 16.43 -1.43 25.63
CA GLY A 385 17.38 -1.28 24.53
C GLY A 385 16.97 -2.04 23.26
N GLY A 386 17.50 -1.65 22.10
CA GLY A 386 17.22 -2.26 20.80
C GLY A 386 17.84 -3.65 20.64
N LEU A 387 19.14 -3.70 20.37
CA LEU A 387 19.88 -4.95 20.22
C LEU A 387 20.64 -5.39 21.50
N PRO A 388 20.73 -6.71 21.74
CA PRO A 388 19.94 -7.79 21.14
C PRO A 388 18.58 -7.98 21.84
N PHE A 389 18.46 -7.50 23.08
CA PHE A 389 17.38 -7.90 23.98
C PHE A 389 16.00 -7.41 23.54
N GLY A 390 15.85 -6.14 23.17
CA GLY A 390 14.57 -5.62 22.70
C GLY A 390 14.07 -6.36 21.47
N LEU A 391 14.95 -6.58 20.48
CA LEU A 391 14.60 -7.34 19.28
C LEU A 391 14.18 -8.78 19.62
N LEU A 392 14.93 -9.47 20.50
CA LEU A 392 14.58 -10.82 20.95
C LEU A 392 13.24 -10.87 21.68
N ILE A 393 12.90 -9.86 22.51
CA ILE A 393 11.61 -9.79 23.20
C ILE A 393 10.47 -9.57 22.19
N VAL A 394 10.64 -8.62 21.26
CA VAL A 394 9.61 -8.34 20.25
C VAL A 394 9.38 -9.55 19.35
N LEU A 395 10.43 -10.20 18.85
CA LEU A 395 10.31 -11.40 18.04
C LEU A 395 9.78 -12.59 18.85
N GLY A 396 10.26 -12.75 20.09
CA GLY A 396 9.83 -13.78 21.03
C GLY A 396 8.35 -13.70 21.40
N SER A 397 7.72 -12.52 21.26
CA SER A 397 6.27 -12.33 21.44
C SER A 397 5.41 -13.21 20.52
N ILE A 398 5.99 -13.77 19.45
CA ILE A 398 5.33 -14.70 18.52
C ILE A 398 4.75 -15.91 19.25
N VAL A 399 5.46 -16.45 20.24
CA VAL A 399 5.06 -17.65 21.00
C VAL A 399 3.82 -17.37 21.86
N PRO A 400 3.84 -16.43 22.82
CA PRO A 400 2.66 -16.14 23.64
C PRO A 400 1.49 -15.63 22.79
N PHE A 401 1.75 -14.88 21.72
CA PHE A 401 0.69 -14.42 20.82
C PHE A 401 0.01 -15.58 20.09
N TYR A 402 0.79 -16.51 19.52
CA TYR A 402 0.26 -17.69 18.86
C TYR A 402 -0.51 -18.58 19.84
N SER A 403 0.03 -18.83 21.04
CA SER A 403 -0.67 -19.60 22.08
C SER A 403 -2.02 -18.99 22.44
N LEU A 404 -2.09 -17.66 22.65
CA LEU A 404 -3.34 -16.97 22.94
C LEU A 404 -4.32 -17.07 21.77
N TRP A 405 -3.86 -16.83 20.54
CA TRP A 405 -4.70 -16.95 19.35
C TRP A 405 -5.25 -18.36 19.17
N TRP A 406 -4.40 -19.38 19.38
CA TRP A 406 -4.78 -20.78 19.30
C TRP A 406 -5.85 -21.12 20.33
N LEU A 407 -5.68 -20.71 21.58
CA LEU A 407 -6.68 -20.92 22.64
C LEU A 407 -8.02 -20.25 22.31
N CYS A 408 -7.99 -19.01 21.82
CA CYS A 408 -9.19 -18.28 21.44
C CYS A 408 -9.92 -18.91 20.23
N THR A 409 -9.17 -19.37 19.22
CA THR A 409 -9.75 -19.95 18.00
C THR A 409 -10.20 -21.39 18.18
N ARG A 410 -9.52 -22.18 19.02
CA ARG A 410 -9.95 -23.52 19.40
C ARG A 410 -11.35 -23.52 19.99
N LYS A 411 -11.60 -22.64 20.98
CA LYS A 411 -12.95 -22.46 21.56
C LYS A 411 -13.99 -22.14 20.50
N ARG A 412 -13.66 -21.30 19.52
CA ARG A 412 -14.59 -20.95 18.43
C ARG A 412 -14.88 -22.15 17.53
N ARG A 413 -13.91 -23.02 17.25
CA ARG A 413 -14.13 -24.27 16.49
C ARG A 413 -14.98 -25.27 17.27
N GLU A 414 -14.79 -25.37 18.58
CA GLU A 414 -15.58 -26.22 19.47
C GLU A 414 -17.02 -25.72 19.69
N VAL A 415 -17.29 -24.43 19.50
CA VAL A 415 -18.64 -23.82 19.60
C VAL A 415 -19.38 -23.76 18.27
N LEU A 416 -18.67 -23.75 17.14
CA LEU A 416 -19.25 -23.81 15.77
C LEU A 416 -19.09 -25.18 15.07
N PRO A 417 -19.06 -26.34 15.73
CA PRO A 417 -19.12 -27.59 15.01
C PRO A 417 -20.57 -27.74 14.51
N ILE A 418 -20.73 -28.34 13.32
CA ILE A 418 -22.01 -28.88 12.78
C ILE A 418 -22.81 -28.00 11.80
N ALA A 419 -22.74 -26.67 11.80
CA ALA A 419 -23.49 -25.88 10.78
C ALA A 419 -22.84 -25.91 9.37
N ALA A 420 -21.55 -26.25 9.26
CA ALA A 420 -20.80 -26.30 8.00
C ALA A 420 -20.58 -27.72 7.44
N ALA A 421 -21.18 -28.74 8.08
CA ALA A 421 -21.25 -30.10 7.55
C ALA A 421 -22.57 -30.35 6.79
N GLY A 422 -23.32 -29.29 6.47
CA GLY A 422 -24.23 -29.36 5.34
C GLY A 422 -23.36 -29.64 4.12
N GLU A 423 -23.58 -30.82 3.53
CA GLU A 423 -22.91 -31.28 2.31
C GLU A 423 -22.70 -30.10 1.38
N PRO A 424 -21.52 -29.98 0.72
CA PRO A 424 -21.40 -29.03 -0.37
C PRO A 424 -22.57 -29.35 -1.28
N ALA A 425 -23.58 -28.46 -1.31
CA ALA A 425 -24.69 -28.59 -2.22
C ALA A 425 -24.01 -28.90 -3.55
N GLU A 426 -24.25 -30.09 -4.09
CA GLU A 426 -23.84 -30.42 -5.44
C GLU A 426 -24.39 -29.26 -6.26
N VAL A 427 -23.52 -28.30 -6.54
CA VAL A 427 -23.74 -27.32 -7.57
C VAL A 427 -23.63 -28.20 -8.79
N SER A 428 -24.77 -28.83 -9.08
CA SER A 428 -25.07 -29.52 -10.32
C SER A 428 -24.31 -28.75 -11.39
N ALA A 429 -23.37 -29.44 -12.00
CA ALA A 429 -22.59 -28.97 -13.13
C ALA A 429 -23.51 -28.84 -14.35
N SER A 430 -24.64 -28.16 -14.19
CA SER A 430 -25.51 -27.68 -15.24
C SER A 430 -24.79 -26.53 -15.92
N GLU A 431 -24.08 -26.89 -16.99
CA GLU A 431 -23.80 -26.01 -18.13
C GLU A 431 -23.02 -24.74 -17.79
N ALA A 432 -21.79 -24.90 -17.30
CA ALA A 432 -20.75 -24.00 -17.77
C ALA A 432 -20.50 -24.36 -19.25
N GLN A 433 -21.24 -23.73 -20.16
CA GLN A 433 -20.88 -23.73 -21.58
C GLN A 433 -19.40 -23.32 -21.66
N PRO A 434 -18.57 -24.07 -22.42
CA PRO A 434 -17.21 -23.63 -22.71
C PRO A 434 -17.34 -22.23 -23.29
N VAL A 435 -16.80 -21.24 -22.57
CA VAL A 435 -16.59 -19.91 -23.13
C VAL A 435 -15.67 -20.15 -24.32
N ASP A 436 -16.23 -20.04 -25.52
CA ASP A 436 -15.53 -20.15 -26.78
C ASP A 436 -14.19 -19.44 -26.64
N GLU A 437 -13.11 -20.20 -26.81
CA GLU A 437 -11.79 -19.64 -27.00
C GLU A 437 -11.92 -18.56 -28.07
N VAL A 438 -11.66 -17.31 -27.68
CA VAL A 438 -11.57 -16.19 -28.61
C VAL A 438 -10.61 -16.61 -29.72
N PRO A 439 -11.04 -16.73 -30.99
CA PRO A 439 -10.24 -17.29 -32.07
C PRO A 439 -9.25 -16.25 -32.60
N GLU A 440 -8.42 -15.68 -31.73
CA GLU A 440 -7.46 -14.64 -32.10
C GLU A 440 -6.26 -15.21 -32.89
N SER A 441 -6.07 -16.54 -32.89
CA SER A 441 -5.03 -17.21 -33.68
C SER A 441 -5.50 -17.72 -35.04
N ARG A 442 -6.82 -17.78 -35.31
CA ARG A 442 -7.35 -18.30 -36.58
C ARG A 442 -7.52 -17.21 -37.64
N GLU A 443 -7.81 -15.98 -37.25
CA GLU A 443 -7.92 -14.86 -38.21
C GLU A 443 -6.55 -14.46 -38.78
N LEU A 444 -5.47 -14.51 -37.99
CA LEU A 444 -4.11 -14.20 -38.47
C LEU A 444 -3.59 -15.23 -39.50
N ASP A 445 -3.96 -16.51 -39.37
CA ASP A 445 -3.58 -17.56 -40.32
C ASP A 445 -4.43 -17.53 -41.60
N GLU A 446 -5.71 -17.12 -41.54
CA GLU A 446 -6.54 -16.95 -42.75
C GLU A 446 -6.16 -15.69 -43.54
N GLU A 447 -5.77 -14.61 -42.87
CA GLU A 447 -5.31 -13.39 -43.55
C GLU A 447 -3.93 -13.59 -44.20
N ALA A 448 -3.04 -14.38 -43.59
CA ALA A 448 -1.78 -14.81 -44.18
C ALA A 448 -2.00 -15.74 -45.41
N ARG A 449 -3.03 -16.59 -45.40
CA ARG A 449 -3.40 -17.43 -46.56
C ARG A 449 -4.03 -16.64 -47.70
N ARG A 450 -4.77 -15.57 -47.42
CA ARG A 450 -5.35 -14.69 -48.46
C ARG A 450 -4.33 -13.79 -49.15
N MET A 451 -3.18 -13.54 -48.51
CA MET A 451 -2.10 -12.73 -49.10
C MET A 451 -1.02 -13.52 -49.85
N SER A 452 -1.24 -14.80 -50.17
CA SER A 452 -0.37 -15.55 -51.11
C SER A 452 -0.89 -15.47 -52.54
N PRO A 453 -0.31 -14.64 -53.43
CA PRO A 453 -0.68 -14.61 -54.83
C PRO A 453 -0.12 -15.84 -55.57
N GLY A 454 -1.04 -16.65 -56.09
CA GLY A 454 -0.98 -17.28 -57.40
C GLY A 454 0.28 -18.06 -57.80
N ALA A 455 0.23 -19.39 -57.63
CA ALA A 455 0.99 -20.33 -58.45
C ALA A 455 0.02 -21.36 -59.05
N ASN A 456 -0.70 -20.97 -60.10
CA ASN A 456 -1.38 -21.90 -61.00
C ASN A 456 -0.88 -21.62 -62.42
N LEU A 457 0.20 -22.31 -62.79
CA LEU A 457 0.60 -22.55 -64.16
C LEU A 457 0.35 -24.02 -64.48
N ARG A 458 -0.47 -24.28 -65.50
CA ARG A 458 -0.37 -25.31 -66.57
C ARG A 458 -1.75 -25.73 -67.09
N PRO A 459 -1.86 -26.26 -68.33
CA PRO A 459 -0.83 -26.86 -69.21
C PRO A 459 0.02 -25.89 -70.01
#